data_AF-A0A0C9QHV1-F1
#
_entry.id   AF-A0A0C9QHV1-F1
#
_cell.length_a   1.000
_cell.length_b   1.000
_cell.length_c   1.000
_cell.angle_alpha   90.00
_cell.angle_beta   90.00
_cell.angle_gamma   90.00
#
_symmetry.space_group_name_H-M   'P 1'
#
loop_
_entity.id
_entity.type
_entity.pdbx_description
1 polymer ?
#
loop_
_entity_poly.entity_id
_entity_poly.type
_entity_poly.pdbx_seq_one_letter_code
_entity_poly.pdbx_strand_id
1 'polypeptide(L)'
;VLVEPTVYVMIKGQRELQGVTCLWEMTEAALWNRIENVTPDVGHKVATVVLDMPSFEDCEVIEGHGVISYEIEGYYLQTPIESFSMTAAQAVDKSMTPRHSAVLEKSVLAIKASSVETTVSIPLGQDLGAKLMDFMEGNGFNEIFPDVHVSKHTEMLRHCIIEILLGEDDVNLRISAKSTSQVNIILHLLKTEIPEVTERNKGDKLLEAAIALEREIELRLEGLNLRKILNASIFTDLLIPE
;
A
#
# COMPACT_ATOMS: atom_id res chain seq x y z
N VAL A 1 7.67 -8.67 21.88
CA VAL A 1 7.46 -8.22 20.48
C VAL A 1 6.10 -8.72 20.06
N LEU A 2 5.25 -7.85 19.50
CA LEU A 2 3.99 -8.29 18.91
C LEU A 2 4.26 -8.65 17.45
N VAL A 3 3.91 -9.88 17.10
CA VAL A 3 4.19 -10.52 15.81
C VAL A 3 2.87 -10.91 15.14
N GLU A 4 2.78 -10.72 13.82
CA GLU A 4 1.68 -11.20 12.96
C GLU A 4 0.26 -10.92 13.49
N PRO A 5 -0.14 -9.66 13.74
CA PRO A 5 -1.52 -9.37 14.13
C PRO A 5 -2.48 -9.79 13.02
N THR A 6 -3.44 -10.64 13.37
CA THR A 6 -4.52 -11.05 12.48
C THR A 6 -5.83 -10.46 12.96
N VAL A 7 -6.61 -9.89 12.05
CA VAL A 7 -7.90 -9.30 12.40
C VAL A 7 -9.04 -10.12 11.86
N TYR A 8 -10.00 -10.36 12.74
CA TYR A 8 -11.25 -11.04 12.43
C TYR A 8 -12.39 -10.05 12.60
N VAL A 9 -13.19 -9.87 11.55
CA VAL A 9 -14.39 -9.02 11.59
C VAL A 9 -15.60 -9.84 11.18
N MET A 10 -16.60 -9.82 12.04
CA MET A 10 -17.87 -10.48 11.84
C MET A 10 -18.97 -9.44 11.64
N ILE A 11 -19.71 -9.60 10.56
CA ILE A 11 -20.91 -8.83 10.27
C ILE A 11 -22.10 -9.78 10.26
N LYS A 12 -23.14 -9.40 11.00
CA LYS A 12 -24.33 -10.24 11.13
C LYS A 12 -24.97 -10.48 9.76
N GLY A 13 -25.22 -11.76 9.44
CA GLY A 13 -25.87 -12.14 8.18
C GLY A 13 -24.94 -12.19 6.96
N GLN A 14 -23.64 -11.95 7.13
CA GLN A 14 -22.66 -12.02 6.04
C GLN A 14 -21.63 -13.12 6.29
N ARG A 15 -20.99 -13.54 5.19
CA ARG A 15 -19.77 -14.33 5.27
C ARG A 15 -18.65 -13.47 5.86
N GLU A 16 -17.58 -14.12 6.29
CA GLU A 16 -16.35 -13.45 6.73
C GLU A 16 -15.91 -12.43 5.67
N LEU A 17 -15.73 -11.18 6.10
CA LEU A 17 -15.22 -10.13 5.22
C LEU A 17 -13.73 -10.32 5.03
N GLN A 18 -13.29 -10.19 3.77
CA GLN A 18 -11.87 -10.06 3.51
C GLN A 18 -11.41 -8.65 3.87
N GLY A 19 -10.15 -8.55 4.27
CA GLY A 19 -9.54 -7.28 4.60
C GLY A 19 -8.02 -7.41 4.68
N VAL A 20 -7.37 -6.26 4.71
CA VAL A 20 -5.93 -6.13 4.87
C VAL A 20 -5.63 -5.49 6.21
N THR A 21 -4.71 -6.11 6.95
CA THR A 21 -4.19 -5.62 8.22
C THR A 21 -2.78 -5.11 8.01
N CYS A 22 -2.52 -3.90 8.48
CA CYS A 22 -1.19 -3.30 8.41
C CYS A 22 -0.84 -2.71 9.78
N LEU A 23 0.43 -2.87 10.14
CA LEU A 23 1.05 -2.13 11.22
C LEU A 23 1.85 -0.99 10.62
N TRP A 24 1.82 0.14 11.30
CA TRP A 24 2.48 1.37 10.88
C TRP A 24 3.32 1.91 12.02
N GLU A 25 4.47 2.48 11.67
CA GLU A 25 5.30 3.27 12.55
C GLU A 25 5.53 4.64 11.94
N MET A 26 5.40 5.68 12.77
CA MET A 26 5.66 7.04 12.36
C MET A 26 7.15 7.35 12.48
N THR A 27 7.72 7.81 11.37
CA THR A 27 9.09 8.33 11.28
C THR A 27 9.23 9.70 11.96
N GLU A 28 10.47 10.13 12.17
CA GLU A 28 10.78 11.49 12.66
C GLU A 28 10.27 12.60 11.72
N ALA A 29 10.14 12.30 10.42
CA ALA A 29 9.57 13.20 9.42
C ALA A 29 8.03 13.20 9.40
N ALA A 30 7.37 12.63 10.42
CA ALA A 30 5.92 12.48 10.50
C ALA A 30 5.27 11.66 9.36
N LEU A 31 6.06 10.87 8.63
CA LEU A 31 5.59 9.94 7.61
C LEU A 31 5.39 8.53 8.19
N TRP A 32 4.49 7.76 7.58
CA TRP A 32 4.11 6.43 8.05
C TRP A 32 4.75 5.32 7.22
N ASN A 33 5.53 4.45 7.86
CA ASN A 33 6.12 3.26 7.26
C ASN A 33 5.37 2.01 7.69
N ARG A 34 5.16 1.08 6.74
CA ARG A 34 4.62 -0.24 7.06
C ARG A 34 5.69 -1.05 7.79
N ILE A 35 5.30 -1.68 8.90
CA ILE A 35 6.17 -2.56 9.69
C ILE A 35 5.53 -3.94 9.84
N GLU A 36 6.35 -4.96 10.11
CA GLU A 36 5.86 -6.32 10.35
C GLU A 36 5.72 -6.66 11.83
N ASN A 37 6.48 -5.96 12.68
CA ASN A 37 6.59 -6.27 14.10
C ASN A 37 6.56 -5.00 14.95
N VAL A 38 5.92 -5.07 16.12
CA VAL A 38 5.93 -3.99 17.10
C VAL A 38 6.91 -4.30 18.22
N THR A 39 7.94 -3.47 18.32
CA THR A 39 8.87 -3.42 19.45
C THR A 39 8.38 -2.42 20.52
N PRO A 40 8.74 -2.63 21.79
CA PRO A 40 8.31 -1.77 22.92
C PRO A 40 9.06 -0.43 23.02
N ASP A 41 9.68 0.02 21.94
CA ASP A 41 10.37 1.31 21.84
C ASP A 41 9.37 2.49 21.74
N VAL A 42 9.90 3.71 21.84
CA VAL A 42 9.14 4.97 22.05
C VAL A 42 8.44 5.48 20.77
N GLY A 43 8.51 4.76 19.65
CA GLY A 43 7.85 5.16 18.40
C GLY A 43 6.32 5.14 18.46
N HIS A 44 5.68 6.10 17.78
CA HIS A 44 4.23 6.11 17.61
C HIS A 44 3.83 5.01 16.60
N LYS A 45 3.05 4.04 17.07
CA LYS A 45 2.66 2.86 16.29
C LYS A 45 1.15 2.73 16.20
N VAL A 46 0.64 2.40 15.03
CA VAL A 46 -0.79 2.28 14.75
C VAL A 46 -1.05 0.99 13.96
N ALA A 47 -2.12 0.30 14.29
CA ALA A 47 -2.65 -0.80 13.49
C ALA A 47 -3.87 -0.31 12.71
N THR A 48 -3.95 -0.67 11.43
CA THR A 48 -5.12 -0.41 10.59
C THR A 48 -5.68 -1.69 10.02
N VAL A 49 -7.00 -1.68 9.85
CA VAL A 49 -7.75 -2.76 9.20
C VAL A 49 -8.58 -2.11 8.12
N VAL A 50 -8.40 -2.57 6.89
CA VAL A 50 -9.19 -2.13 5.74
C VAL A 50 -9.99 -3.33 5.27
N LEU A 51 -11.31 -3.22 5.33
CA LEU A 51 -12.22 -4.29 4.98
C LEU A 51 -12.79 -4.05 3.58
N ASP A 52 -13.11 -5.13 2.90
CA ASP A 52 -13.94 -5.08 1.71
C ASP A 52 -15.32 -4.51 2.04
N MET A 53 -15.94 -3.88 1.03
CA MET A 53 -17.27 -3.30 1.19
C MET A 53 -18.28 -4.41 1.50
N PRO A 54 -19.01 -4.32 2.62
CA PRO A 54 -20.03 -5.31 2.96
C PRO A 54 -21.26 -5.19 2.06
N SER A 55 -22.02 -6.28 1.94
CA SER A 55 -23.26 -6.31 1.13
C SER A 55 -24.43 -5.63 1.85
N PHE A 56 -25.18 -4.77 1.16
CA PHE A 56 -26.40 -4.15 1.72
C PHE A 56 -27.70 -4.83 1.25
N GLU A 57 -27.62 -6.04 0.70
CA GLU A 57 -28.77 -6.72 0.06
C GLU A 57 -29.97 -6.92 1.01
N ASP A 58 -29.71 -7.34 2.25
CA ASP A 58 -30.77 -7.70 3.21
C ASP A 58 -30.93 -6.70 4.37
N CYS A 59 -30.10 -5.66 4.45
CA CYS A 59 -30.03 -4.73 5.59
C CYS A 59 -29.65 -3.30 5.16
N GLU A 60 -30.45 -2.31 5.57
CA GLU A 60 -30.15 -0.88 5.35
C GLU A 60 -28.99 -0.37 6.21
N VAL A 61 -28.76 -1.03 7.35
CA VAL A 61 -27.72 -0.72 8.33
C VAL A 61 -26.95 -2.00 8.63
N ILE A 62 -25.63 -1.90 8.57
CA ILE A 62 -24.71 -2.99 8.83
C ILE A 62 -23.97 -2.72 10.13
N GLU A 63 -23.97 -3.68 11.04
CA GLU A 63 -23.21 -3.64 12.28
C GLU A 63 -22.08 -4.68 12.25
N GLY A 64 -20.86 -4.20 12.49
CA GLY A 64 -19.66 -5.01 12.51
C GLY A 64 -19.00 -5.04 13.88
N HIS A 65 -18.56 -6.23 14.28
CA HIS A 65 -17.76 -6.46 15.48
C HIS A 65 -16.47 -7.17 15.09
N GLY A 66 -15.34 -6.78 15.69
CA GLY A 66 -14.06 -7.38 15.35
C GLY A 66 -13.15 -7.58 16.55
N VAL A 67 -12.14 -8.42 16.36
CA VAL A 67 -11.05 -8.65 17.31
C VAL A 67 -9.72 -8.66 16.57
N ILE A 68 -8.70 -8.08 17.20
CA ILE A 68 -7.30 -8.25 16.79
C ILE A 68 -6.74 -9.39 17.62
N SER A 69 -6.34 -10.47 16.95
CA SER A 69 -5.58 -11.57 17.57
C SER A 69 -4.10 -11.35 17.32
N TYR A 70 -3.28 -11.55 18.34
CA TYR A 70 -1.83 -11.34 18.24
C TYR A 70 -1.07 -12.19 19.26
N GLU A 71 0.20 -12.43 18.99
CA GLU A 71 1.10 -13.14 19.90
C GLU A 71 2.04 -12.18 20.62
N ILE A 72 2.18 -12.33 21.94
CA ILE A 72 3.21 -11.67 22.74
C ILE A 72 3.93 -12.73 23.56
N GLU A 73 5.23 -12.90 23.33
CA GLU A 73 6.09 -13.79 24.12
C GLU A 73 5.54 -15.23 24.23
N GLY A 74 4.95 -15.75 23.15
CA GLY A 74 4.34 -17.09 23.11
C GLY A 74 2.91 -17.16 23.64
N TYR A 75 2.32 -16.05 24.08
CA TYR A 75 0.92 -15.98 24.51
C TYR A 75 0.03 -15.39 23.41
N TYR A 76 -0.99 -16.14 23.03
CA TYR A 76 -2.05 -15.65 22.14
C TYR A 76 -3.05 -14.80 22.92
N LEU A 77 -3.22 -13.56 22.48
CA LEU A 77 -4.11 -12.58 23.07
C LEU A 77 -5.08 -12.05 22.02
N GLN A 78 -6.23 -11.57 22.50
CA GLN A 78 -7.24 -10.93 21.65
C GLN A 78 -7.68 -9.61 22.28
N THR A 79 -7.72 -8.57 21.46
CA THR A 79 -8.24 -7.25 21.85
C THR A 79 -9.44 -6.92 20.96
N PRO A 80 -10.61 -6.57 21.53
CA PRO A 80 -11.77 -6.19 20.75
C PRO A 80 -11.52 -4.88 20.00
N ILE A 81 -12.01 -4.82 18.77
CA ILE A 81 -12.08 -3.60 17.97
C ILE A 81 -13.40 -2.89 18.31
N GLU A 82 -13.38 -1.56 18.23
CA GLU A 82 -14.59 -0.75 18.34
C GLU A 82 -15.64 -1.23 17.32
N SER A 83 -16.85 -1.50 17.80
CA SER A 83 -17.94 -1.92 16.92
C SER A 83 -18.37 -0.75 16.07
N PHE A 84 -18.67 -1.01 14.79
CA PHE A 84 -19.07 0.04 13.85
C PHE A 84 -20.45 -0.23 13.27
N SER A 85 -21.11 0.84 12.85
CA SER A 85 -22.39 0.80 12.15
C SER A 85 -22.30 1.67 10.90
N MET A 86 -22.78 1.18 9.77
CA MET A 86 -22.73 1.88 8.49
C MET A 86 -24.02 1.66 7.69
N THR A 87 -24.54 2.73 7.08
CA THR A 87 -25.67 2.66 6.15
C THR A 87 -25.21 2.70 4.69
N ALA A 88 -26.04 2.23 3.76
CA ALA A 88 -25.73 2.29 2.33
C ALA A 88 -25.48 3.73 1.85
N ALA A 89 -26.23 4.70 2.38
CA ALA A 89 -26.03 6.11 2.09
C ALA A 89 -24.65 6.61 2.56
N GLN A 90 -24.19 6.18 3.74
CA GLN A 90 -22.85 6.51 4.25
C GLN A 90 -21.73 5.84 3.45
N ALA A 91 -21.96 4.66 2.89
CA ALA A 91 -21.02 3.97 2.02
C ALA A 91 -20.84 4.65 0.65
N VAL A 92 -21.92 5.25 0.12
CA VAL A 92 -21.91 5.97 -1.16
C VAL A 92 -21.47 7.43 -0.99
N ASP A 93 -21.78 8.05 0.15
CA ASP A 93 -21.42 9.44 0.39
C ASP A 93 -19.91 9.59 0.36
N LYS A 94 -19.46 10.64 -0.34
CA LYS A 94 -18.05 10.99 -0.50
C LYS A 94 -17.44 11.47 0.81
N SER A 95 -18.01 11.17 1.98
CA SER A 95 -17.45 11.44 3.31
C SER A 95 -16.17 10.64 3.59
N MET A 96 -15.89 9.62 2.77
CA MET A 96 -14.58 8.96 2.63
C MET A 96 -13.60 9.75 1.76
N THR A 97 -13.96 10.94 1.26
CA THR A 97 -12.95 11.96 0.94
C THR A 97 -12.50 12.55 2.26
N PRO A 98 -11.20 12.56 2.56
CA PRO A 98 -10.76 12.99 3.86
C PRO A 98 -11.03 14.49 4.03
N ARG A 99 -12.03 14.82 4.84
CA ARG A 99 -12.55 16.20 5.03
C ARG A 99 -12.22 16.80 6.40
N HIS A 100 -11.56 16.07 7.28
CA HIS A 100 -11.13 16.56 8.60
C HIS A 100 -9.73 16.04 8.90
N SER A 101 -8.88 16.83 9.58
CA SER A 101 -7.47 16.47 9.88
C SER A 101 -7.31 15.13 10.59
N ALA A 102 -8.21 14.80 11.53
CA ALA A 102 -8.25 13.49 12.20
C ALA A 102 -8.70 12.32 11.31
N VAL A 103 -9.35 12.61 10.18
CA VAL A 103 -9.79 11.62 9.19
C VAL A 103 -8.74 11.50 8.07
N LEU A 104 -8.04 12.58 7.71
CA LEU A 104 -7.01 12.62 6.67
C LEU A 104 -5.95 11.55 6.88
N GLU A 105 -5.34 11.51 8.06
CA GLU A 105 -4.31 10.54 8.40
C GLU A 105 -4.83 9.09 8.28
N LYS A 106 -6.00 8.82 8.88
CA LYS A 106 -6.64 7.50 8.82
C LYS A 106 -6.98 7.08 7.38
N SER A 107 -7.43 8.02 6.54
CA SER A 107 -7.72 7.75 5.13
C SER A 107 -6.46 7.48 4.32
N VAL A 108 -5.37 8.21 4.58
CA VAL A 108 -4.07 7.94 3.96
C VAL A 108 -3.60 6.53 4.32
N LEU A 109 -3.60 6.17 5.60
CA LEU A 109 -3.22 4.83 6.04
C LEU A 109 -4.12 3.74 5.44
N ALA A 110 -5.42 3.98 5.34
CA ALA A 110 -6.35 3.04 4.71
C ALA A 110 -6.04 2.84 3.20
N ILE A 111 -5.76 3.93 2.48
CA ILE A 111 -5.35 3.84 1.07
C ILE A 111 -4.03 3.08 0.97
N LYS A 112 -3.01 3.45 1.75
CA LYS A 112 -1.69 2.80 1.74
C LYS A 112 -1.79 1.30 2.08
N ALA A 113 -2.63 0.91 3.03
CA ALA A 113 -2.80 -0.49 3.42
C ALA A 113 -3.26 -1.38 2.25
N SER A 114 -4.08 -0.84 1.36
CA SER A 114 -4.60 -1.51 0.17
C SER A 114 -3.80 -1.21 -1.12
N SER A 115 -2.67 -0.51 -1.01
CA SER A 115 -1.89 -0.05 -2.15
C SER A 115 -0.67 -0.92 -2.42
N VAL A 116 -0.27 -0.96 -3.68
CA VAL A 116 1.07 -1.35 -4.11
C VAL A 116 1.97 -0.12 -3.98
N GLU A 117 3.16 -0.32 -3.41
CA GLU A 117 4.12 0.76 -3.17
C GLU A 117 5.36 0.60 -4.06
N THR A 118 5.92 1.70 -4.53
CA THR A 118 7.22 1.74 -5.22
C THR A 118 7.94 3.03 -4.86
N THR A 119 9.25 2.94 -4.65
CA THR A 119 10.11 4.10 -4.41
C THR A 119 11.02 4.36 -5.59
N VAL A 120 11.10 5.62 -6.01
CA VAL A 120 12.03 6.09 -7.04
C VAL A 120 12.93 7.17 -6.48
N SER A 121 14.14 7.27 -7.01
CA SER A 121 15.15 8.23 -6.60
C SER A 121 15.42 9.19 -7.75
N ILE A 122 15.43 10.49 -7.43
CA ILE A 122 15.71 11.57 -8.37
C ILE A 122 16.93 12.33 -7.85
N PRO A 123 18.02 12.43 -8.62
CA PRO A 123 19.19 13.19 -8.18
C PRO A 123 18.82 14.67 -8.00
N LEU A 124 19.37 15.30 -6.95
CA LEU A 124 19.18 16.73 -6.72
C LEU A 124 19.79 17.53 -7.90
N GLY A 125 18.90 18.07 -8.73
CA GLY A 125 19.25 18.90 -9.87
C GLY A 125 18.82 20.35 -9.68
N GLN A 126 19.38 21.24 -10.51
CA GLN A 126 18.85 22.60 -10.64
C GLN A 126 17.41 22.49 -11.17
N ASP A 127 16.48 23.20 -10.53
CA ASP A 127 15.04 23.27 -10.89
C ASP A 127 14.19 22.02 -10.56
N LEU A 128 14.72 21.02 -9.83
CA LEU A 128 13.95 19.83 -9.47
C LEU A 128 12.66 20.15 -8.71
N GLY A 129 12.72 21.07 -7.75
CA GLY A 129 11.54 21.48 -6.99
C GLY A 129 10.43 22.07 -7.87
N ALA A 130 10.78 22.91 -8.84
CA ALA A 130 9.81 23.49 -9.78
C ALA A 130 9.18 22.41 -10.66
N LYS A 131 10.00 21.51 -11.24
CA LYS A 131 9.51 20.39 -12.06
C LYS A 131 8.57 19.46 -11.28
N LEU A 132 8.90 19.17 -10.02
CA LEU A 132 8.04 18.35 -9.15
C LEU A 132 6.70 19.04 -8.87
N MET A 133 6.72 20.34 -8.58
CA MET A 133 5.47 21.08 -8.35
C MET A 133 4.62 21.16 -9.63
N ASP A 134 5.24 21.42 -10.78
CA ASP A 134 4.56 21.42 -12.08
C ASP A 134 3.93 20.05 -12.38
N PHE A 135 4.66 18.96 -12.09
CA PHE A 135 4.14 17.60 -12.20
C PHE A 135 2.92 17.36 -11.32
N MET A 136 3.00 17.76 -10.05
CA MET A 136 1.92 17.57 -9.08
C MET A 136 0.67 18.34 -9.49
N GLU A 137 0.81 19.62 -9.86
CA GLU A 137 -0.29 20.47 -10.29
C GLU A 137 -0.89 19.99 -11.62
N GLY A 138 -0.05 19.67 -12.61
CA GLY A 138 -0.47 19.20 -13.93
C GLY A 138 -1.24 17.88 -13.89
N ASN A 139 -0.95 17.02 -12.91
CA ASN A 139 -1.60 15.71 -12.74
C ASN A 139 -2.66 15.68 -11.62
N GLY A 140 -2.98 16.82 -11.01
CA GLY A 140 -4.07 16.98 -10.04
C GLY A 140 -3.78 16.38 -8.66
N PHE A 141 -2.51 16.27 -8.30
CA PHE A 141 -2.06 15.93 -6.95
C PHE A 141 -2.12 17.18 -6.08
N ASN A 142 -2.80 17.07 -4.94
CA ASN A 142 -2.89 18.15 -3.96
C ASN A 142 -2.16 17.74 -2.70
N GLU A 143 -1.37 18.64 -2.16
CA GLU A 143 -0.77 18.48 -0.83
C GLU A 143 -1.88 18.36 0.23
N ILE A 144 -1.77 17.35 1.08
CA ILE A 144 -2.69 17.12 2.20
C ILE A 144 -1.99 17.12 3.56
N PHE A 145 -0.70 16.80 3.55
CA PHE A 145 0.26 16.92 4.65
C PHE A 145 1.60 17.36 4.04
N PRO A 146 2.51 17.94 4.85
CA PRO A 146 3.87 18.21 4.40
C PRO A 146 4.45 16.96 3.71
N ASP A 147 4.94 17.15 2.49
CA ASP A 147 5.55 16.10 1.67
C ASP A 147 4.60 14.98 1.20
N VAL A 148 3.30 15.00 1.53
CA VAL A 148 2.31 13.99 1.10
C VAL A 148 1.26 14.59 0.18
N HIS A 149 1.24 14.08 -1.05
CA HIS A 149 0.38 14.56 -2.12
C HIS A 149 -0.59 13.47 -2.57
N VAL A 150 -1.87 13.81 -2.75
CA VAL A 150 -2.92 12.86 -3.14
C VAL A 150 -3.69 13.34 -4.36
N SER A 151 -3.87 12.47 -5.34
CA SER A 151 -4.65 12.77 -6.54
C SER A 151 -6.15 12.64 -6.27
N LYS A 152 -6.88 13.74 -6.51
CA LYS A 152 -8.33 13.86 -6.26
C LYS A 152 -9.19 13.81 -7.52
N HIS A 153 -8.62 14.08 -8.70
CA HIS A 153 -9.41 14.58 -9.84
C HIS A 153 -9.38 13.73 -11.12
N THR A 154 -8.44 12.82 -11.28
CA THR A 154 -8.38 11.97 -12.48
C THR A 154 -8.87 10.55 -12.15
N GLU A 155 -9.83 10.04 -12.93
CA GLU A 155 -10.38 8.68 -12.72
C GLU A 155 -9.26 7.62 -12.67
N MET A 156 -8.19 7.83 -13.45
CA MET A 156 -7.06 6.91 -13.53
C MET A 156 -6.09 6.98 -12.34
N LEU A 157 -5.89 8.16 -11.73
CA LEU A 157 -4.97 8.32 -10.59
C LEU A 157 -5.71 8.47 -9.26
N ARG A 158 -7.01 8.19 -9.25
CA ARG A 158 -7.85 8.38 -8.06
C ARG A 158 -7.29 7.60 -6.87
N HIS A 159 -7.05 8.32 -5.77
CA HIS A 159 -6.46 7.79 -4.54
C HIS A 159 -4.99 7.32 -4.69
N CYS A 160 -4.25 7.78 -5.69
CA CYS A 160 -2.80 7.64 -5.70
C CYS A 160 -2.18 8.64 -4.73
N ILE A 161 -1.14 8.20 -4.03
CA ILE A 161 -0.39 8.99 -3.05
C ILE A 161 1.07 9.08 -3.49
N ILE A 162 1.66 10.26 -3.40
CA ILE A 162 3.10 10.47 -3.57
C ILE A 162 3.62 11.12 -2.30
N GLU A 163 4.56 10.45 -1.64
CA GLU A 163 5.31 10.97 -0.50
C GLU A 163 6.71 11.39 -0.96
N ILE A 164 7.12 12.60 -0.61
CA ILE A 164 8.45 13.15 -0.89
C ILE A 164 9.34 12.84 0.32
N LEU A 165 10.43 12.13 0.07
CA LEU A 165 11.41 11.71 1.06
C LEU A 165 12.72 12.40 0.72
N LEU A 166 13.08 13.41 1.51
CA LEU A 166 14.33 14.15 1.32
C LEU A 166 15.52 13.29 1.76
N GLY A 167 16.42 12.99 0.82
CA GLY A 167 17.74 12.39 1.07
C GLY A 167 18.83 13.46 1.09
N GLU A 168 20.07 13.05 1.41
CA GLU A 168 21.23 13.96 1.44
C GLU A 168 21.63 14.43 0.03
N ASP A 169 21.61 13.53 -0.96
CA ASP A 169 22.03 13.78 -2.34
C ASP A 169 20.91 13.55 -3.39
N ASP A 170 19.79 12.98 -2.96
CA ASP A 170 18.66 12.61 -3.80
C ASP A 170 17.30 12.97 -3.17
N VAL A 171 16.29 13.16 -4.01
CA VAL A 171 14.89 13.20 -3.59
C VAL A 171 14.27 11.86 -3.93
N ASN A 172 13.80 11.17 -2.91
CA ASN A 172 13.10 9.90 -3.06
C ASN A 172 11.60 10.18 -3.12
N LEU A 173 10.91 9.64 -4.13
CA LEU A 173 9.46 9.67 -4.20
C LEU A 173 8.92 8.28 -3.93
N ARG A 174 8.08 8.16 -2.92
CA ARG A 174 7.35 6.93 -2.64
C ARG A 174 5.93 7.05 -3.17
N ILE A 175 5.61 6.19 -4.13
CA ILE A 175 4.35 6.18 -4.86
C ILE A 175 3.52 5.01 -4.32
N SER A 176 2.32 5.30 -3.82
CA SER A 176 1.32 4.31 -3.42
C SER A 176 0.11 4.40 -4.34
N ALA A 177 -0.28 3.29 -4.96
CA ALA A 177 -1.47 3.23 -5.81
C ALA A 177 -2.18 1.89 -5.68
N LYS A 178 -3.45 1.81 -6.12
CA LYS A 178 -4.26 0.57 -5.99
C LYS A 178 -3.77 -0.58 -6.87
N SER A 179 -3.02 -0.29 -7.93
CA SER A 179 -2.51 -1.30 -8.84
C SER A 179 -1.15 -0.93 -9.41
N THR A 180 -0.39 -1.95 -9.82
CA THR A 180 0.88 -1.78 -10.52
C THR A 180 0.71 -0.96 -11.80
N SER A 181 -0.43 -1.08 -12.49
CA SER A 181 -0.73 -0.30 -13.69
C SER A 181 -0.79 1.20 -13.39
N GLN A 182 -1.39 1.60 -12.27
CA GLN A 182 -1.41 3.01 -11.86
C GLN A 182 -0.01 3.52 -11.51
N VAL A 183 0.79 2.72 -10.80
CA VAL A 183 2.20 3.04 -10.53
C VAL A 183 2.95 3.26 -11.84
N ASN A 184 2.80 2.37 -12.81
CA ASN A 184 3.49 2.46 -14.10
C ASN A 184 3.09 3.72 -14.89
N ILE A 185 1.83 4.14 -14.83
CA ILE A 185 1.37 5.39 -15.44
C ILE A 185 2.09 6.58 -14.79
N ILE A 186 2.11 6.64 -13.45
CA ILE A 186 2.79 7.72 -12.71
C ILE A 186 4.29 7.74 -13.06
N LEU A 187 4.95 6.58 -13.08
CA LEU A 187 6.36 6.47 -13.45
C LEU A 187 6.62 6.95 -14.88
N HIS A 188 5.72 6.67 -15.82
CA HIS A 188 5.86 7.12 -17.20
C HIS A 188 5.71 8.64 -17.32
N LEU A 189 4.73 9.23 -16.62
CA LEU A 189 4.54 10.68 -16.57
C LEU A 189 5.75 11.36 -15.91
N LEU A 190 6.22 10.83 -14.78
CA LEU A 190 7.41 11.33 -14.09
C LEU A 190 8.65 11.31 -15.00
N LYS A 191 8.90 10.22 -15.73
CA LYS A 191 10.04 10.12 -16.65
C LYS A 191 9.94 11.06 -17.86
N THR A 192 8.73 11.46 -18.21
CA THR A 192 8.50 12.41 -19.32
C THR A 192 8.91 13.82 -18.90
N GLU A 193 8.61 14.22 -17.67
CA GLU A 193 8.95 15.55 -17.13
C GLU A 193 10.35 15.60 -16.48
N ILE A 194 10.77 14.49 -15.88
CA ILE A 194 12.02 14.30 -15.14
C ILE A 194 12.68 12.99 -15.62
N PRO A 195 13.45 13.04 -16.72
CA PRO A 195 14.10 11.85 -17.27
C PRO A 195 15.11 11.17 -16.33
N GLU A 196 15.60 11.89 -15.32
CA GLU A 196 16.60 11.43 -14.35
C GLU A 196 16.05 10.47 -13.27
N VAL A 197 14.75 10.16 -13.31
CA VAL A 197 14.09 9.25 -12.35
C VAL A 197 14.66 7.83 -12.47
N THR A 198 15.21 7.31 -11.38
CA THR A 198 15.70 5.94 -11.28
C THR A 198 14.82 5.13 -10.31
N GLU A 199 14.41 3.93 -10.72
CA GLU A 199 13.62 3.04 -9.86
C GLU A 199 14.55 2.27 -8.92
N ARG A 200 14.37 2.43 -7.60
CA ARG A 200 15.22 1.78 -6.59
C ARG A 200 15.03 0.26 -6.55
N ASN A 201 13.87 -0.24 -7.01
CA ASN A 201 13.48 -1.66 -6.97
C ASN A 201 13.86 -2.50 -8.20
N LYS A 202 14.55 -1.95 -9.22
CA LYS A 202 14.92 -2.76 -10.40
C LYS A 202 16.04 -3.76 -10.11
N GLY A 203 16.96 -3.45 -9.19
CA GLY A 203 18.07 -4.34 -8.85
C GLY A 203 17.59 -5.67 -8.27
N ASP A 204 16.72 -5.61 -7.27
CA ASP A 204 16.23 -6.82 -6.57
C ASP A 204 15.22 -7.60 -7.41
N LYS A 205 14.33 -6.92 -8.16
CA LYS A 205 13.39 -7.61 -9.06
C LYS A 205 14.06 -8.30 -10.24
N LEU A 206 15.14 -7.74 -10.79
CA LEU A 206 15.92 -8.40 -11.84
C LEU A 206 16.66 -9.62 -11.29
N LEU A 207 17.17 -9.52 -10.06
CA LEU A 207 17.81 -10.64 -9.39
C LEU A 207 16.79 -11.74 -9.06
N GLU A 208 15.62 -11.40 -8.53
CA GLU A 208 14.52 -12.33 -8.28
C GLU A 208 14.01 -13.00 -9.56
N ALA A 209 13.85 -12.22 -10.64
CA ALA A 209 13.48 -12.74 -11.96
C ALA A 209 14.56 -13.68 -12.52
N ALA A 210 15.85 -13.34 -12.34
CA ALA A 210 16.96 -14.19 -12.76
C ALA A 210 17.01 -15.51 -11.96
N ILE A 211 16.83 -15.45 -10.64
CA ILE A 211 16.78 -16.62 -9.76
C ILE A 211 15.57 -17.51 -10.10
N ALA A 212 14.40 -16.90 -10.34
CA ALA A 212 13.19 -17.62 -10.74
C ALA A 212 13.38 -18.35 -12.08
N LEU A 213 13.97 -17.67 -13.07
CA LEU A 213 14.26 -18.23 -14.38
C LEU A 213 15.31 -19.36 -14.31
N GLU A 214 16.39 -19.16 -13.56
CA GLU A 214 17.42 -20.19 -13.33
C GLU A 214 16.79 -21.45 -12.72
N ARG A 215 15.93 -21.26 -11.72
CA ARG A 215 15.23 -22.37 -11.06
C ARG A 215 14.29 -23.13 -12.00
N GLU A 216 13.59 -22.42 -12.88
CA GLU A 216 12.74 -23.06 -13.89
C GLU A 216 13.56 -23.88 -14.88
N ILE A 217 14.70 -23.34 -15.35
CA ILE A 217 15.61 -24.03 -16.27
C ILE A 217 16.18 -25.29 -15.62
N GLU A 218 16.63 -25.23 -14.36
CA GLU A 218 17.09 -26.40 -13.61
C GLU A 218 16.03 -27.50 -13.53
N LEU A 219 14.79 -27.13 -13.18
CA LEU A 219 13.69 -28.09 -13.04
C LEU A 219 13.30 -28.72 -14.39
N ARG A 220 13.40 -27.98 -15.49
CA ARG A 220 13.20 -28.50 -16.85
C ARG A 220 14.34 -29.45 -17.27
N LEU A 221 15.58 -29.16 -16.88
CA LEU A 221 16.74 -30.00 -17.16
C LEU A 221 16.75 -31.30 -16.34
N GLU A 222 16.31 -31.25 -15.08
CA GLU A 222 16.22 -32.42 -14.19
C GLU A 222 15.07 -33.37 -14.58
N GLY A 223 14.04 -32.90 -15.28
CA GLY A 223 13.03 -33.74 -15.94
C GLY A 223 12.08 -34.53 -15.03
N LEU A 224 12.10 -34.32 -13.70
CA LEU A 224 11.51 -35.26 -12.75
C LEU A 224 10.18 -34.84 -12.12
N ASN A 225 9.67 -33.62 -12.32
CA ASN A 225 8.39 -33.21 -11.71
C ASN A 225 7.64 -32.10 -12.46
N LEU A 226 6.65 -32.49 -13.26
CA LEU A 226 5.76 -31.61 -14.03
C LEU A 226 5.06 -30.53 -13.19
N ARG A 227 4.68 -30.84 -11.95
CA ARG A 227 4.03 -29.88 -11.04
C ARG A 227 5.00 -28.80 -10.55
N LYS A 228 6.26 -29.17 -10.31
CA LYS A 228 7.30 -28.21 -9.92
C LYS A 228 7.66 -27.28 -11.09
N ILE A 229 7.72 -27.81 -12.31
CA ILE A 229 7.97 -27.03 -13.52
C ILE A 229 6.82 -26.03 -13.75
N LEU A 230 5.57 -26.46 -13.63
CA LEU A 230 4.40 -25.57 -13.78
C LEU A 230 4.39 -24.46 -12.72
N ASN A 231 4.65 -24.79 -11.46
CA ASN A 231 4.73 -23.78 -10.40
C ASN A 231 5.88 -22.80 -10.61
N ALA A 232 7.04 -23.28 -11.06
CA ALA A 232 8.17 -22.41 -11.39
C ALA A 232 7.83 -21.50 -12.58
N SER A 233 7.21 -22.02 -13.64
CA SER A 233 6.78 -21.24 -14.81
C SER A 233 5.78 -20.14 -14.45
N ILE A 234 4.79 -20.43 -13.59
CA ILE A 234 3.85 -19.42 -13.10
C ILE A 234 4.59 -18.30 -12.35
N PHE A 235 5.61 -18.65 -11.57
CA PHE A 235 6.39 -17.69 -10.81
C PHE A 235 7.28 -16.84 -11.72
N THR A 236 7.90 -17.44 -12.75
CA THR A 236 8.67 -16.73 -13.77
C THR A 236 7.77 -15.78 -14.57
N ASP A 237 6.59 -16.21 -15.02
CA ASP A 237 5.62 -15.39 -15.78
C ASP A 237 5.12 -14.19 -14.97
N LEU A 238 5.01 -14.34 -13.64
CA LEU A 238 4.63 -13.24 -12.75
C LEU A 238 5.73 -12.18 -12.59
N LEU A 239 6.99 -12.57 -12.73
CA LEU A 239 8.16 -11.70 -12.53
C LEU A 239 8.71 -11.12 -13.84
N ILE A 240 8.52 -11.80 -14.96
CA ILE A 240 8.93 -11.41 -16.31
C ILE A 240 7.68 -11.35 -17.20
N PRO A 241 6.95 -10.22 -17.20
CA PRO A 241 5.82 -10.04 -18.12
C PRO A 241 6.32 -9.98 -19.57
N GLU A 242 5.51 -10.51 -20.51
CA GLU A 242 5.79 -10.51 -21.97
C GLU A 242 6.15 -9.13 -22.55
#